data_AF-A0A0D6Q3J0-F1
#
_entry.id   AF-A0A0D6Q3J0-F1
#
_cell.length_a   1.000
_cell.length_b   1.000
_cell.length_c   1.000
_cell.angle_alpha   90.00
_cell.angle_beta   90.00
_cell.angle_gamma   90.00
#
_symmetry.space_group_name_H-M   'P 1'
#
loop_
_entity.id
_entity.type
_entity.pdbx_description
1 polymer ?
#
loop_
_entity_poly.entity_id
_entity_poly.type
_entity_poly.pdbx_seq_one_letter_code
_entity_poly.pdbx_strand_id
1 'polypeptide(L)'
;MHAFFSHRCDRFSLAGLLVMAVVTAAHAGPTPAMILDRAPFGTTPDGQRVERFTLANRHGMRVQVMTYGATITTIDAPDSSGHVADIVLGFPTLDDYTRDSARGGLFFGATVGRVANRIANGAFVLDGQTYHIPRTEGTNALHGGRRGFDKHVWTVENTSVTASSASVTLKLVSPDGDEGFPGTLTTHVTFSLNDGNELSLHYIATTDRPTVVNLTNHSYFNLGGEGSGSIENEVLQVNAGTFTPIDEKSLPLGTVVSVAGTALDFRTPHRIGERLRDPDPQMMYPHGYDQNWIVNGQLSRVPVPAARLWDPASGRVLDVLTTQPGLQVYTSNALDGSYVGPSGHAYRQTDAVALETQHYPDSPHHPGFPSIILRPGQTYDETTLYRVGVQPAPHPRP
;
A
#
# COMPACT_ATOMS: atom_id res chain seq x y z
N MET A 1 -38.59 46.57 -84.79
CA MET A 1 -40.02 46.51 -84.44
C MET A 1 -40.13 46.33 -82.93
N HIS A 2 -40.83 47.27 -82.26
CA HIS A 2 -41.70 47.15 -81.05
C HIS A 2 -41.54 45.93 -80.11
N ALA A 3 -41.72 45.99 -78.79
CA ALA A 3 -42.09 47.02 -77.83
C ALA A 3 -41.98 46.41 -76.40
N PHE A 4 -42.12 47.29 -75.41
CA PHE A 4 -42.30 47.10 -73.96
C PHE A 4 -43.35 46.05 -73.51
N PHE A 5 -43.19 45.53 -72.28
CA PHE A 5 -44.12 45.53 -71.10
C PHE A 5 -43.64 44.46 -70.07
N SER A 6 -43.18 44.78 -68.85
CA SER A 6 -43.88 45.14 -67.59
C SER A 6 -44.18 43.96 -66.64
N HIS A 7 -43.68 44.12 -65.40
CA HIS A 7 -44.19 43.69 -64.08
C HIS A 7 -44.78 42.29 -63.87
N ARG A 8 -44.22 41.58 -62.86
CA ARG A 8 -44.93 41.36 -61.58
C ARG A 8 -43.95 41.06 -60.43
N CYS A 9 -44.08 41.86 -59.38
CA CYS A 9 -43.67 41.51 -58.02
C CYS A 9 -44.53 40.36 -57.53
N ASP A 10 -43.93 39.34 -56.93
CA ASP A 10 -44.61 38.55 -55.91
C ASP A 10 -43.76 38.54 -54.63
N ARG A 11 -44.41 39.02 -53.58
CA ARG A 11 -43.94 39.05 -52.20
C ARG A 11 -43.91 37.61 -51.68
N PHE A 12 -42.77 37.13 -51.23
CA PHE A 12 -42.74 36.01 -50.28
C PHE A 12 -42.38 36.54 -48.90
N SER A 13 -43.36 36.40 -48.00
CA SER A 13 -43.30 36.78 -46.60
C SER A 13 -42.19 36.05 -45.86
N LEU A 14 -41.53 36.81 -45.01
CA LEU A 14 -40.65 36.39 -43.93
C LEU A 14 -41.39 35.39 -43.01
N ALA A 15 -40.92 34.15 -42.96
CA ALA A 15 -41.22 33.23 -41.86
C ALA A 15 -39.87 32.78 -41.28
N GLY A 16 -39.32 33.61 -40.39
CA GLY A 16 -38.16 33.25 -39.60
C GLY A 16 -38.55 32.15 -38.63
N LEU A 17 -38.09 30.91 -38.89
CA LEU A 17 -38.19 29.82 -37.94
C LEU A 17 -37.16 30.07 -36.82
N LEU A 18 -37.61 30.64 -35.71
CA LEU A 18 -36.80 30.77 -34.50
C LEU A 18 -36.68 29.37 -33.87
N VAL A 19 -35.63 28.63 -34.19
CA VAL A 19 -35.28 27.40 -33.46
C VAL A 19 -34.73 27.83 -32.11
N MET A 20 -35.58 27.86 -31.09
CA MET A 20 -35.11 27.91 -29.70
C MET A 20 -34.38 26.59 -29.42
N ALA A 21 -33.05 26.63 -29.39
CA ALA A 21 -32.26 25.59 -28.79
C ALA A 21 -32.55 25.60 -27.27
N VAL A 22 -33.39 24.67 -26.83
CA VAL A 22 -33.54 24.37 -25.40
C VAL A 22 -32.23 23.72 -24.96
N VAL A 23 -31.34 24.52 -24.37
CA VAL A 23 -30.21 24.00 -23.60
C VAL A 23 -30.82 23.36 -22.37
N THR A 24 -31.02 22.05 -22.41
CA THR A 24 -31.26 21.28 -21.20
C THR A 24 -29.96 21.30 -20.40
N ALA A 25 -29.90 22.19 -19.40
CA ALA A 25 -28.91 22.04 -18.34
C ALA A 25 -29.18 20.68 -17.69
N ALA A 26 -28.36 19.68 -18.06
CA ALA A 26 -28.28 18.44 -17.32
C ALA A 26 -27.98 18.85 -15.88
N HIS A 27 -28.99 18.72 -15.01
CA HIS A 27 -28.75 18.82 -13.58
C HIS A 27 -27.83 17.67 -13.26
N ALA A 28 -26.54 17.95 -13.09
CA ALA A 28 -25.65 17.02 -12.44
C ALA A 28 -26.33 16.67 -11.12
N GLY A 29 -26.77 15.42 -10.99
CA GLY A 29 -27.26 14.91 -9.71
C GLY A 29 -26.21 15.20 -8.63
N PRO A 30 -26.61 15.28 -7.35
CA PRO A 30 -25.66 15.52 -6.27
C PRO A 30 -24.47 14.56 -6.44
N THR A 31 -23.28 15.12 -6.60
CA THR A 31 -22.04 14.36 -6.69
C THR A 31 -21.99 13.43 -5.47
N PRO A 32 -21.82 12.11 -5.63
CA PRO A 32 -21.90 11.20 -4.50
C PRO A 32 -20.91 11.64 -3.43
N ALA A 33 -21.41 11.79 -2.21
CA ALA A 33 -20.61 12.19 -1.05
C ALA A 33 -19.59 11.10 -0.72
N MET A 34 -18.58 11.45 0.08
CA MET A 34 -17.72 10.47 0.73
C MET A 34 -18.56 9.47 1.54
N ILE A 35 -18.26 8.17 1.40
CA ILE A 35 -19.00 7.08 2.04
C ILE A 35 -18.07 6.32 2.99
N LEU A 36 -18.61 5.98 4.16
CA LEU A 36 -18.09 4.93 5.03
C LEU A 36 -19.22 3.94 5.29
N ASP A 37 -19.06 2.71 4.82
CA ASP A 37 -19.96 1.59 5.11
C ASP A 37 -19.26 0.57 6.03
N ARG A 38 -20.05 -0.12 6.86
CA ARG A 38 -19.57 -1.14 7.80
C ARG A 38 -20.44 -2.39 7.66
N ALA A 39 -19.80 -3.51 7.37
CA ALA A 39 -20.46 -4.80 7.20
C ALA A 39 -19.72 -5.93 7.95
N PRO A 40 -20.42 -6.99 8.38
CA PRO A 40 -19.75 -8.22 8.80
C PRO A 40 -18.91 -8.80 7.65
N PHE A 41 -17.72 -9.32 7.96
CA PHE A 41 -16.89 -10.04 7.00
C PHE A 41 -16.80 -11.53 7.30
N GLY A 42 -16.86 -11.91 8.58
CA GLY A 42 -16.89 -13.30 9.01
C GLY A 42 -16.59 -13.46 10.49
N THR A 43 -16.27 -14.69 10.88
CA THR A 43 -15.85 -15.03 12.24
C THR A 43 -14.56 -15.84 12.15
N THR A 44 -13.55 -15.50 12.96
CA THR A 44 -12.29 -16.25 13.04
C THR A 44 -12.52 -17.66 13.61
N PRO A 45 -11.57 -18.60 13.42
CA PRO A 45 -11.70 -19.96 13.97
C PRO A 45 -11.89 -20.02 15.51
N ASP A 46 -11.40 -19.01 16.24
CA ASP A 46 -11.56 -18.86 17.68
C ASP A 46 -12.81 -18.06 18.09
N GLY A 47 -13.70 -17.74 17.14
CA GLY A 47 -15.02 -17.17 17.41
C GLY A 47 -15.08 -15.64 17.46
N GLN A 48 -14.00 -14.93 17.12
CA GLN A 48 -14.00 -13.46 17.11
C GLN A 48 -14.65 -12.94 15.83
N ARG A 49 -15.55 -11.95 15.97
CA ARG A 49 -16.23 -11.34 14.83
C ARG A 49 -15.29 -10.41 14.09
N VAL A 50 -15.28 -10.51 12.77
CA VAL A 50 -14.53 -9.63 11.89
C VAL A 50 -15.49 -8.77 11.09
N GLU A 51 -15.17 -7.48 11.02
CA GLU A 51 -15.93 -6.48 10.31
C GLU A 51 -15.09 -5.90 9.20
N ARG A 52 -15.73 -5.41 8.14
CA ARG A 52 -15.11 -4.74 7.02
C ARG A 52 -15.72 -3.35 6.86
N PHE A 53 -14.85 -2.39 6.67
CA PHE A 53 -15.15 -0.99 6.41
C PHE A 53 -14.86 -0.70 4.95
N THR A 54 -15.79 -0.03 4.28
CA THR A 54 -15.61 0.46 2.91
C THR A 54 -15.55 1.97 2.93
N LEU A 55 -14.42 2.55 2.54
CA LEU A 55 -14.25 3.98 2.32
C LEU A 55 -14.35 4.25 0.81
N ALA A 56 -15.23 5.14 0.37
CA ALA A 56 -15.35 5.46 -1.06
C ALA A 56 -15.49 6.97 -1.28
N ASN A 57 -14.73 7.49 -2.24
CA ASN A 57 -14.74 8.92 -2.55
C ASN A 57 -15.53 9.22 -3.83
N ARG A 58 -15.70 10.52 -4.12
CA ARG A 58 -16.48 10.97 -5.28
C ARG A 58 -15.84 10.68 -6.64
N HIS A 59 -14.56 10.30 -6.65
CA HIS A 59 -13.76 10.07 -7.85
C HIS A 59 -13.70 8.59 -8.26
N GLY A 60 -14.47 7.73 -7.58
CA GLY A 60 -14.57 6.31 -7.91
C GLY A 60 -13.50 5.44 -7.26
N MET A 61 -12.63 6.01 -6.41
CA MET A 61 -11.72 5.20 -5.59
C MET A 61 -12.47 4.63 -4.39
N ARG A 62 -12.26 3.34 -4.13
CA ARG A 62 -12.85 2.64 -2.99
C ARG A 62 -11.80 1.76 -2.31
N VAL A 63 -11.73 1.82 -0.99
CA VAL A 63 -10.80 1.06 -0.16
C VAL A 63 -11.59 0.23 0.83
N GLN A 64 -11.26 -1.05 0.96
CA GLN A 64 -11.82 -1.90 2.01
C GLN A 64 -10.77 -2.27 3.05
N VAL A 65 -11.13 -2.11 4.32
CA VAL A 65 -10.28 -2.48 5.47
C VAL A 65 -11.05 -3.41 6.39
N MET A 66 -10.47 -4.54 6.78
CA MET A 66 -11.07 -5.44 7.77
C MET A 66 -10.38 -5.34 9.14
N THR A 67 -11.12 -5.67 10.20
CA THR A 67 -10.60 -5.62 11.58
C THR A 67 -9.56 -6.70 11.87
N TYR A 68 -9.60 -7.84 11.18
CA TYR A 68 -8.55 -8.86 11.29
C TYR A 68 -7.26 -8.36 10.63
N GLY A 69 -6.19 -8.27 11.42
CA GLY A 69 -4.89 -7.76 10.99
C GLY A 69 -4.84 -6.28 10.64
N ALA A 70 -5.94 -5.54 10.86
CA ALA A 70 -6.13 -4.20 10.30
C ALA A 70 -5.73 -4.18 8.82
N THR A 71 -6.37 -5.07 8.05
CA THR A 71 -5.93 -5.47 6.71
C THR A 71 -6.66 -4.69 5.64
N ILE A 72 -5.94 -4.09 4.69
CA ILE A 72 -6.50 -3.59 3.44
C ILE A 72 -6.83 -4.80 2.56
N THR A 73 -8.12 -5.01 2.30
CA THR A 73 -8.57 -6.15 1.49
C THR A 73 -8.72 -5.81 0.01
N THR A 74 -9.02 -4.55 -0.32
CA THR A 74 -9.14 -4.06 -1.70
C THR A 74 -8.75 -2.58 -1.80
N ILE A 75 -8.23 -2.18 -2.96
CA ILE A 75 -8.10 -0.79 -3.40
C ILE A 75 -8.61 -0.74 -4.85
N ASP A 76 -9.88 -0.39 -5.03
CA ASP A 76 -10.46 -0.18 -6.34
C ASP A 76 -10.08 1.21 -6.87
N ALA A 77 -9.41 1.27 -8.02
CA ALA A 77 -8.96 2.52 -8.62
C ALA A 77 -9.30 2.63 -10.12
N PRO A 78 -9.81 3.78 -10.60
CA PRO A 78 -10.05 4.01 -12.02
C PRO A 78 -8.74 4.15 -12.79
N ASP A 79 -8.71 3.63 -14.02
CA ASP A 79 -7.65 3.86 -14.98
C ASP A 79 -7.88 5.13 -15.82
N SER A 80 -6.98 5.38 -16.78
CA SER A 80 -7.06 6.55 -17.67
C SER A 80 -8.30 6.57 -18.59
N SER A 81 -9.00 5.44 -18.74
CA SER A 81 -10.24 5.28 -19.49
C SER A 81 -11.50 5.17 -18.59
N GLY A 82 -11.32 5.24 -17.26
CA GLY A 82 -12.39 5.12 -16.28
C GLY A 82 -12.75 3.69 -15.87
N HIS A 83 -12.04 2.66 -16.35
CA HIS A 83 -12.26 1.29 -15.88
C HIS A 83 -11.65 1.11 -14.49
N VAL A 84 -12.43 0.58 -13.57
CA VAL A 84 -12.01 0.35 -12.19
C VAL A 84 -11.51 -1.09 -12.04
N ALA A 85 -10.38 -1.25 -11.36
CA ALA A 85 -9.85 -2.56 -10.95
C ALA A 85 -9.33 -2.48 -9.52
N ASP A 86 -9.37 -3.61 -8.81
CA ASP A 86 -8.68 -3.78 -7.53
C ASP A 86 -7.18 -3.91 -7.79
N ILE A 87 -6.39 -2.95 -7.27
CA ILE A 87 -4.95 -2.86 -7.53
C ILE A 87 -4.09 -3.50 -6.42
N VAL A 88 -4.70 -4.26 -5.49
CA VAL A 88 -3.95 -5.00 -4.47
C VAL A 88 -4.30 -6.48 -4.44
N LEU A 89 -3.31 -7.33 -4.24
CA LEU A 89 -3.56 -8.75 -4.00
C LEU A 89 -4.23 -8.93 -2.64
N GLY A 90 -5.14 -9.90 -2.59
CA GLY A 90 -5.83 -10.32 -1.38
C GLY A 90 -6.53 -11.65 -1.57
N PHE A 91 -7.43 -11.96 -0.64
CA PHE A 91 -8.28 -13.13 -0.68
C PHE A 91 -9.78 -12.78 -0.70
N PRO A 92 -10.63 -13.65 -1.27
CA PRO A 92 -12.07 -13.43 -1.30
C PRO A 92 -12.74 -13.62 0.07
N THR A 93 -12.19 -14.45 0.96
CA THR A 93 -12.82 -14.80 2.24
C THR A 93 -11.91 -14.63 3.45
N LEU A 94 -12.50 -14.43 4.63
CA LEU A 94 -11.77 -14.39 5.91
C LEU A 94 -11.02 -15.70 6.20
N ASP A 95 -11.59 -16.83 5.80
CA ASP A 95 -11.02 -18.16 6.06
C ASP A 95 -9.64 -18.29 5.38
N ASP A 96 -9.50 -17.77 4.17
CA ASP A 96 -8.24 -17.74 3.43
C ASP A 96 -7.20 -16.83 4.12
N TYR A 97 -7.61 -15.67 4.65
CA TYR A 97 -6.69 -14.83 5.45
C TYR A 97 -6.24 -15.52 6.74
N THR A 98 -7.15 -16.18 7.46
CA THR A 98 -6.84 -16.82 8.75
C THR A 98 -6.06 -18.13 8.61
N ARG A 99 -6.13 -18.79 7.45
CA ARG A 99 -5.41 -20.05 7.19
C ARG A 99 -4.26 -19.88 6.21
N ASP A 100 -4.53 -19.43 5.00
CA ASP A 100 -3.60 -19.48 3.88
C ASP A 100 -2.56 -18.38 3.97
N SER A 101 -2.97 -17.14 4.30
CA SER A 101 -2.01 -16.06 4.59
C SER A 101 -1.08 -16.43 5.75
N ALA A 102 -1.66 -16.97 6.83
CA ALA A 102 -0.91 -17.39 8.01
C ALA A 102 0.04 -18.57 7.73
N ARG A 103 -0.38 -19.55 6.93
CA ARG A 103 0.42 -20.72 6.56
C ARG A 103 1.52 -20.38 5.54
N GLY A 104 1.19 -19.54 4.57
CA GLY A 104 2.10 -19.12 3.51
C GLY A 104 3.06 -18.00 3.92
N GLY A 105 2.79 -17.32 5.05
CA GLY A 105 3.54 -16.13 5.43
C GLY A 105 3.37 -15.01 4.41
N LEU A 106 2.14 -14.79 3.92
CA LEU A 106 1.87 -13.90 2.78
C LEU A 106 1.63 -12.45 3.22
N PHE A 107 0.96 -12.24 4.36
CA PHE A 107 0.67 -10.92 4.93
C PHE A 107 -0.12 -9.96 4.03
N PHE A 108 -0.85 -10.46 3.02
CA PHE A 108 -1.59 -9.62 2.06
C PHE A 108 -2.38 -8.49 2.73
N GLY A 109 -1.92 -7.26 2.52
CA GLY A 109 -2.57 -6.03 2.98
C GLY A 109 -2.58 -5.80 4.49
N ALA A 110 -1.94 -6.68 5.28
CA ALA A 110 -2.02 -6.64 6.74
C ALA A 110 -1.17 -5.52 7.34
N THR A 111 -1.59 -5.02 8.50
CA THR A 111 -0.72 -4.23 9.38
C THR A 111 0.24 -5.16 10.10
N VAL A 112 1.53 -4.94 9.90
CA VAL A 112 2.60 -5.80 10.43
C VAL A 112 3.23 -5.17 11.67
N GLY A 113 3.47 -5.99 12.69
CA GLY A 113 4.07 -5.60 13.96
C GLY A 113 4.16 -6.77 14.94
N ARG A 114 4.81 -6.65 16.09
CA ARG A 114 5.34 -5.40 16.68
C ARG A 114 6.57 -4.82 15.97
N VAL A 115 7.37 -5.69 15.34
CA VAL A 115 8.52 -5.30 14.51
C VAL A 115 8.37 -5.94 13.13
N ALA A 116 8.20 -5.10 12.12
CA ALA A 116 8.23 -5.47 10.71
C ALA A 116 9.62 -5.95 10.28
N ASN A 117 9.64 -6.82 9.28
CA ASN A 117 10.82 -7.49 8.74
C ASN A 117 11.53 -8.36 9.78
N ARG A 118 12.83 -8.62 9.59
CA ARG A 118 13.60 -9.65 10.29
C ARG A 118 14.29 -9.10 11.54
N ILE A 119 14.36 -9.95 12.57
CA ILE A 119 15.27 -9.84 13.71
C ILE A 119 16.17 -11.08 13.70
N ALA A 120 17.48 -10.86 13.55
CA ALA A 120 18.47 -11.92 13.48
C ALA A 120 18.41 -12.81 14.73
N ASN A 121 18.49 -14.13 14.52
CA ASN A 121 18.46 -15.14 15.58
C ASN A 121 17.19 -15.17 16.46
N GLY A 122 16.16 -14.38 16.11
CA GLY A 122 14.95 -14.21 16.92
C GLY A 122 15.26 -13.72 18.33
N ALA A 123 16.23 -12.82 18.48
CA ALA A 123 16.59 -12.24 19.77
C ALA A 123 17.12 -10.83 19.61
N PHE A 124 17.06 -10.01 20.66
CA PHE A 124 17.73 -8.71 20.70
C PHE A 124 18.05 -8.33 22.15
N VAL A 125 18.95 -7.36 22.34
CA VAL A 125 19.30 -6.83 23.66
C VAL A 125 18.69 -5.45 23.84
N LEU A 126 17.98 -5.23 24.95
CA LEU A 126 17.44 -3.94 25.34
C LEU A 126 17.72 -3.69 26.83
N ASP A 127 18.36 -2.56 27.12
CA ASP A 127 18.76 -2.17 28.49
C ASP A 127 19.53 -3.28 29.25
N GLY A 128 20.38 -4.02 28.53
CA GLY A 128 21.20 -5.11 29.07
C GLY A 128 20.48 -6.46 29.21
N GLN A 129 19.18 -6.53 28.95
CA GLN A 129 18.40 -7.76 28.97
C GLN A 129 18.25 -8.33 27.55
N THR A 130 18.43 -9.65 27.41
CA THR A 130 18.13 -10.36 26.14
C THR A 130 16.66 -10.76 26.11
N TYR A 131 16.01 -10.48 24.99
CA TYR A 131 14.64 -10.89 24.67
C TYR A 131 14.65 -11.88 23.51
N HIS A 132 13.71 -12.81 23.50
CA HIS A 132 13.61 -13.86 22.49
C HIS A 132 12.23 -13.83 21.83
N ILE A 133 12.23 -13.71 20.50
CA ILE A 133 11.03 -13.72 19.66
C ILE A 133 10.99 -15.06 18.90
N PRO A 134 9.81 -15.68 18.72
CA PRO A 134 9.70 -16.92 17.97
C PRO A 134 10.34 -16.81 16.59
N ARG A 135 11.21 -17.77 16.31
CA ARG A 135 11.85 -17.92 15.01
C ARG A 135 10.83 -18.47 14.02
N THR A 136 10.35 -17.62 13.13
CA THR A 136 9.33 -17.94 12.12
C THR A 136 9.91 -18.10 10.73
N GLU A 137 11.18 -17.76 10.53
CA GLU A 137 11.88 -17.93 9.27
C GLU A 137 13.31 -18.42 9.52
N GLY A 138 13.54 -19.72 9.35
CA GLY A 138 14.83 -20.35 9.64
C GLY A 138 15.30 -20.06 11.07
N THR A 139 16.42 -19.33 11.21
CA THR A 139 16.96 -18.92 12.52
C THR A 139 16.42 -17.59 13.02
N ASN A 140 15.67 -16.85 12.20
CA ASN A 140 15.29 -15.46 12.45
C ASN A 140 13.82 -15.36 12.87
N ALA A 141 13.49 -14.27 13.57
CA ALA A 141 12.10 -13.87 13.73
C ALA A 141 11.71 -12.95 12.57
N LEU A 142 10.51 -13.11 12.05
CA LEU A 142 9.98 -12.34 10.93
C LEU A 142 8.60 -11.78 11.30
N HIS A 143 8.38 -10.49 10.98
CA HIS A 143 7.07 -9.81 11.03
C HIS A 143 6.34 -9.96 12.37
N GLY A 144 7.07 -9.80 13.47
CA GLY A 144 6.52 -9.80 14.82
C GLY A 144 6.23 -11.18 15.44
N GLY A 145 6.56 -12.28 14.75
CA GLY A 145 6.49 -13.63 15.32
C GLY A 145 5.32 -14.46 14.79
N ARG A 146 4.90 -15.48 15.56
CA ARG A 146 3.92 -16.49 15.10
C ARG A 146 2.53 -15.90 14.96
N ARG A 147 2.10 -15.12 15.95
CA ARG A 147 0.86 -14.35 15.98
C ARG A 147 1.20 -12.87 16.08
N GLY A 148 1.86 -12.36 15.03
CA GLY A 148 2.05 -10.93 14.84
C GLY A 148 0.73 -10.18 14.68
N PHE A 149 0.84 -8.85 14.55
CA PHE A 149 -0.31 -7.93 14.48
C PHE A 149 -1.31 -8.25 13.37
N ASP A 150 -0.85 -8.91 12.31
CA ASP A 150 -1.62 -9.39 11.17
C ASP A 150 -2.65 -10.47 11.55
N LYS A 151 -2.48 -11.14 12.70
CA LYS A 151 -3.30 -12.29 13.12
C LYS A 151 -4.24 -12.01 14.28
N HIS A 152 -4.40 -10.73 14.67
CA HIS A 152 -5.34 -10.31 15.71
C HIS A 152 -6.56 -9.64 15.11
N VAL A 153 -7.73 -9.78 15.76
CA VAL A 153 -8.86 -8.88 15.49
C VAL A 153 -8.65 -7.58 16.26
N TRP A 154 -8.48 -6.49 15.52
CA TRP A 154 -8.34 -5.16 16.08
C TRP A 154 -9.70 -4.62 16.52
N THR A 155 -9.71 -3.86 17.61
CA THR A 155 -10.92 -3.20 18.10
C THR A 155 -11.18 -1.93 17.31
N VAL A 156 -12.41 -1.71 16.87
CA VAL A 156 -12.81 -0.45 16.23
C VAL A 156 -12.93 0.62 17.29
N GLU A 157 -12.11 1.66 17.22
CA GLU A 157 -12.12 2.74 18.23
C GLU A 157 -12.87 3.98 17.75
N ASN A 158 -12.74 4.32 16.47
CA ASN A 158 -13.42 5.48 15.90
C ASN A 158 -13.70 5.31 14.41
N THR A 159 -14.76 5.96 13.94
CA THR A 159 -15.02 6.20 12.52
C THR A 159 -15.35 7.68 12.31
N SER A 160 -14.98 8.22 11.15
CA SER A 160 -15.28 9.61 10.81
C SER A 160 -15.67 9.73 9.35
N VAL A 161 -16.64 10.59 9.06
CA VAL A 161 -17.02 10.99 7.70
C VAL A 161 -17.21 12.49 7.67
N THR A 162 -16.53 13.14 6.73
CA THR A 162 -16.67 14.56 6.41
C THR A 162 -17.14 14.70 4.96
N ALA A 163 -17.32 15.94 4.49
CA ALA A 163 -17.67 16.20 3.09
C ALA A 163 -16.59 15.72 2.09
N SER A 164 -15.35 15.51 2.53
CA SER A 164 -14.22 15.19 1.64
C SER A 164 -13.25 14.13 2.17
N SER A 165 -13.56 13.48 3.29
CA SER A 165 -12.75 12.40 3.85
C SER A 165 -13.58 11.41 4.67
N ALA A 166 -13.18 10.15 4.66
CA ALA A 166 -13.68 9.13 5.58
C ALA A 166 -12.51 8.40 6.23
N SER A 167 -12.69 7.93 7.46
CA SER A 167 -11.66 7.17 8.17
C SER A 167 -12.21 6.15 9.14
N VAL A 168 -11.40 5.12 9.40
CA VAL A 168 -11.59 4.16 10.48
C VAL A 168 -10.28 4.06 11.28
N THR A 169 -10.39 4.17 12.60
CA THR A 169 -9.28 3.95 13.54
C THR A 169 -9.47 2.61 14.23
N LEU A 170 -8.49 1.73 14.06
CA LEU A 170 -8.42 0.42 14.68
C LEU A 170 -7.36 0.42 15.78
N LYS A 171 -7.61 -0.31 16.86
CA LYS A 171 -6.71 -0.43 18.01
C LYS A 171 -6.36 -1.87 18.33
N LEU A 172 -5.10 -2.10 18.67
CA LEU A 172 -4.59 -3.33 19.25
C LEU A 172 -3.83 -3.03 20.53
N VAL A 173 -4.08 -3.83 21.57
CA VAL A 173 -3.28 -3.84 22.79
C VAL A 173 -2.50 -5.14 22.81
N SER A 174 -1.19 -5.04 22.58
CA SER A 174 -0.25 -6.16 22.64
C SER A 174 0.36 -6.19 24.05
N PRO A 175 0.03 -7.17 24.91
CA PRO A 175 0.45 -7.17 26.30
C PRO A 175 1.98 -7.33 26.47
N ASP A 176 2.48 -7.07 27.69
CA ASP A 176 3.86 -7.41 28.05
C ASP A 176 4.14 -8.90 27.83
N GLY A 177 5.22 -9.20 27.12
CA GLY A 177 5.63 -10.56 26.77
C GLY A 177 4.95 -11.14 25.53
N ASP A 178 4.07 -10.39 24.85
CA ASP A 178 3.44 -10.83 23.60
C ASP A 178 4.49 -11.11 22.52
N GLU A 179 4.47 -12.33 21.97
CA GLU A 179 5.53 -12.90 21.11
C GLU A 179 6.97 -12.76 21.68
N GLY A 180 7.12 -12.49 22.98
CA GLY A 180 8.41 -12.27 23.65
C GLY A 180 8.88 -10.81 23.72
N PHE A 181 8.11 -9.85 23.21
CA PHE A 181 8.44 -8.42 23.30
C PHE A 181 8.09 -7.84 24.69
N PRO A 182 8.97 -7.03 25.32
CA PRO A 182 8.67 -6.40 26.61
C PRO A 182 7.67 -5.24 26.46
N GLY A 183 6.92 -4.97 27.52
CA GLY A 183 5.99 -3.85 27.64
C GLY A 183 4.67 -4.09 26.92
N THR A 184 3.59 -3.63 27.55
CA THR A 184 2.32 -3.48 26.88
C THR A 184 2.46 -2.37 25.84
N LEU A 185 2.10 -2.64 24.60
CA LEU A 185 2.03 -1.66 23.52
C LEU A 185 0.58 -1.45 23.12
N THR A 186 0.09 -0.22 23.30
CA THR A 186 -1.19 0.20 22.73
C THR A 186 -0.92 0.86 21.39
N THR A 187 -1.45 0.28 20.33
CA THR A 187 -1.26 0.71 18.95
C THR A 187 -2.60 1.09 18.34
N HIS A 188 -2.60 2.20 17.61
CA HIS A 188 -3.68 2.68 16.77
C HIS A 188 -3.20 2.75 15.33
N VAL A 189 -4.03 2.29 14.40
CA VAL A 189 -3.86 2.55 12.97
C VAL A 189 -5.12 3.21 12.44
N THR A 190 -4.97 4.39 11.84
CA THR A 190 -6.05 5.10 11.18
C THR A 190 -5.89 5.02 9.68
N PHE A 191 -6.87 4.43 9.02
CA PHE A 191 -7.00 4.45 7.56
C PHE A 191 -7.92 5.59 7.18
N SER A 192 -7.45 6.54 6.36
CA SER A 192 -8.26 7.65 5.88
C SER A 192 -8.17 7.80 4.37
N LEU A 193 -9.32 7.82 3.70
CA LEU A 193 -9.44 8.15 2.28
C LEU A 193 -9.98 9.57 2.13
N ASN A 194 -9.42 10.35 1.22
CA ASN A 194 -9.93 11.67 0.85
C ASN A 194 -10.26 11.78 -0.66
N ASP A 195 -10.84 12.92 -1.06
CA ASP A 195 -11.17 13.19 -2.47
C ASP A 195 -9.94 13.45 -3.37
N GLY A 196 -8.74 13.54 -2.81
CA GLY A 196 -7.51 13.57 -3.59
C GLY A 196 -7.01 12.19 -4.02
N ASN A 197 -7.84 11.13 -3.89
CA ASN A 197 -7.43 9.73 -4.06
C ASN A 197 -6.21 9.36 -3.20
N GLU A 198 -6.11 9.96 -2.02
CA GLU A 198 -5.06 9.67 -1.06
C GLU A 198 -5.62 8.79 0.06
N LEU A 199 -5.06 7.59 0.18
CA LEU A 199 -5.23 6.71 1.33
C LEU A 199 -4.06 6.93 2.30
N SER A 200 -4.34 7.49 3.47
CA SER A 200 -3.40 7.66 4.57
C SER A 200 -3.50 6.51 5.57
N LEU A 201 -2.36 5.96 5.97
CA LEU A 201 -2.19 5.02 7.05
C LEU A 201 -1.36 5.71 8.13
N HIS A 202 -2.01 6.06 9.24
CA HIS A 202 -1.37 6.76 10.35
C HIS A 202 -1.28 5.85 11.58
N TYR A 203 -0.06 5.61 12.04
CA TYR A 203 0.27 4.73 13.14
C TYR A 203 0.64 5.54 14.38
N ILE A 204 -0.05 5.28 15.48
CA ILE A 204 0.32 5.82 16.80
C ILE A 204 0.53 4.65 17.75
N ALA A 205 1.63 4.64 18.50
CA ALA A 205 1.80 3.67 19.58
C ALA A 205 2.45 4.25 20.83
N THR A 206 2.07 3.72 21.99
CA THR A 206 2.62 4.05 23.31
C THR A 206 2.82 2.79 24.12
N THR A 207 3.77 2.84 25.05
CA THR A 207 4.15 1.68 25.87
C THR A 207 4.32 2.01 27.35
N ASP A 208 4.12 1.02 28.21
CA ASP A 208 4.34 1.10 29.65
C ASP A 208 5.77 0.70 30.09
N ARG A 209 6.56 0.08 29.19
CA ARG A 209 7.97 -0.29 29.42
C ARG A 209 8.79 -0.10 28.14
N PRO A 210 10.12 0.09 28.22
CA PRO A 210 10.96 0.11 27.02
C PRO A 210 10.73 -1.12 26.14
N THR A 211 10.54 -0.89 24.85
CA THR A 211 10.30 -1.94 23.83
C THR A 211 10.87 -1.53 22.48
N VAL A 212 10.72 -2.39 21.48
CA VAL A 212 11.05 -2.09 20.07
C VAL A 212 9.77 -2.09 19.23
N VAL A 213 9.64 -1.12 18.32
CA VAL A 213 8.45 -0.95 17.47
C VAL A 213 8.86 -0.55 16.06
N ASN A 214 8.37 -1.29 15.07
CA ASN A 214 8.49 -0.94 13.66
C ASN A 214 7.22 -1.45 12.96
N LEU A 215 6.34 -0.55 12.53
CA LEU A 215 5.04 -0.90 11.96
C LEU A 215 5.00 -0.52 10.48
N THR A 216 4.40 -1.38 9.68
CA THR A 216 4.16 -1.14 8.25
C THR A 216 2.83 -1.77 7.82
N ASN A 217 2.47 -1.57 6.55
CA ASN A 217 1.40 -2.30 5.89
C ASN A 217 1.97 -3.08 4.70
N HIS A 218 1.56 -4.34 4.58
CA HIS A 218 2.11 -5.28 3.62
C HIS A 218 1.16 -5.51 2.41
N SER A 219 0.54 -4.44 1.91
CA SER A 219 -0.19 -4.48 0.64
C SER A 219 0.73 -4.80 -0.54
N TYR A 220 0.26 -5.69 -1.42
CA TYR A 220 0.94 -6.10 -2.64
C TYR A 220 0.23 -5.45 -3.81
N PHE A 221 0.90 -4.54 -4.50
CA PHE A 221 0.30 -3.76 -5.57
C PHE A 221 0.52 -4.40 -6.94
N ASN A 222 -0.53 -4.37 -7.74
CA ASN A 222 -0.51 -4.60 -9.17
C ASN A 222 -1.45 -3.57 -9.80
N LEU A 223 -0.89 -2.54 -10.44
CA LEU A 223 -1.65 -1.41 -10.97
C LEU A 223 -2.46 -1.77 -12.22
N GLY A 224 -2.14 -2.88 -12.90
CA GLY A 224 -2.99 -3.47 -13.93
C GLY A 224 -4.27 -4.10 -13.34
N GLY A 225 -4.23 -4.48 -12.07
CA GLY A 225 -5.27 -5.18 -11.31
C GLY A 225 -4.74 -6.50 -10.77
N GLU A 226 -5.23 -6.96 -9.61
CA GLU A 226 -4.67 -8.12 -8.88
C GLU A 226 -4.52 -9.40 -9.71
N GLY A 227 -5.44 -9.63 -10.66
CA GLY A 227 -5.45 -10.81 -11.51
C GLY A 227 -4.77 -10.62 -12.87
N SER A 228 -4.10 -9.48 -13.09
CA SER A 228 -3.55 -9.11 -14.41
C SER A 228 -2.23 -9.81 -14.76
N GLY A 229 -1.62 -10.52 -13.79
CA GLY A 229 -0.37 -11.25 -13.95
C GLY A 229 0.85 -10.40 -13.61
N SER A 230 1.95 -10.61 -14.32
CA SER A 230 3.26 -10.07 -13.92
C SER A 230 3.36 -8.53 -13.97
N ILE A 231 3.94 -7.95 -12.92
CA ILE A 231 4.29 -6.52 -12.81
C ILE A 231 5.61 -6.16 -13.51
N GLU A 232 6.27 -7.07 -14.23
CA GLU A 232 7.57 -6.80 -14.89
C GLU A 232 7.53 -5.63 -15.90
N ASN A 233 6.35 -5.27 -16.42
CA ASN A 233 6.14 -4.13 -17.30
C ASN A 233 5.81 -2.82 -16.56
N GLU A 234 5.43 -2.90 -15.29
CA GLU A 234 5.26 -1.72 -14.46
C GLU A 234 6.62 -1.06 -14.22
N VAL A 235 6.57 0.25 -14.00
CA VAL A 235 7.78 1.05 -13.85
C VAL A 235 7.81 1.67 -12.47
N LEU A 236 8.94 1.42 -11.81
CA LEU A 236 9.23 1.88 -10.47
C LEU A 236 10.25 3.03 -10.54
N GLN A 237 10.07 3.99 -9.66
CA GLN A 237 11.10 4.95 -9.27
C GLN A 237 11.13 4.98 -7.74
N VAL A 238 12.33 4.92 -7.16
CA VAL A 238 12.53 4.98 -5.71
C VAL A 238 13.36 6.22 -5.39
N ASN A 239 12.87 7.05 -4.48
CA ASN A 239 13.58 8.24 -4.00
C ASN A 239 14.65 7.84 -2.98
N ALA A 240 15.68 7.12 -3.43
CA ALA A 240 16.74 6.60 -2.56
C ALA A 240 18.06 6.47 -3.32
N GLY A 241 19.15 7.00 -2.74
CA GLY A 241 20.50 6.87 -3.29
C GLY A 241 21.30 5.68 -2.74
N THR A 242 20.76 5.01 -1.73
CA THR A 242 21.43 3.95 -0.97
C THR A 242 20.42 2.91 -0.48
N PHE A 243 20.90 1.72 -0.13
CA PHE A 243 20.11 0.61 0.42
C PHE A 243 20.91 -0.16 1.48
N THR A 244 20.23 -1.03 2.22
CA THR A 244 20.87 -1.99 3.15
C THR A 244 21.11 -3.32 2.44
N PRO A 245 22.38 -3.68 2.11
CA PRO A 245 22.66 -4.96 1.47
C PRO A 245 22.41 -6.11 2.44
N ILE A 246 21.97 -7.24 1.89
CA ILE A 246 21.58 -8.43 2.63
C ILE A 246 22.54 -9.61 2.42
N ASP A 247 22.55 -10.54 3.37
CA ASP A 247 23.15 -11.86 3.23
C ASP A 247 22.19 -12.88 2.59
N GLU A 248 22.64 -14.12 2.45
CA GLU A 248 21.88 -15.26 1.92
C GLU A 248 20.65 -15.66 2.77
N LYS A 249 20.49 -15.08 3.97
CA LYS A 249 19.33 -15.26 4.86
C LYS A 249 18.43 -14.02 4.88
N SER A 250 18.63 -13.11 3.92
CA SER A 250 17.94 -11.82 3.81
C SER A 250 18.10 -10.92 5.05
N LEU A 251 19.19 -11.07 5.81
CA LEU A 251 19.53 -10.17 6.91
C LEU A 251 20.45 -9.06 6.43
N PRO A 252 20.26 -7.81 6.88
CA PRO A 252 21.14 -6.71 6.50
C PRO A 252 22.55 -6.92 7.06
N LEU A 253 23.56 -6.52 6.30
CA LEU A 253 24.98 -6.59 6.69
C LEU A 253 25.39 -5.51 7.71
N GLY A 254 24.45 -4.69 8.19
CA GLY A 254 24.73 -3.54 9.06
C GLY A 254 25.39 -2.33 8.38
N THR A 255 25.46 -2.34 7.05
CA THR A 255 26.00 -1.23 6.24
C THR A 255 24.92 -0.59 5.37
N VAL A 256 25.19 0.62 4.89
CA VAL A 256 24.38 1.32 3.90
C VAL A 256 25.29 1.62 2.70
N VAL A 257 24.90 1.15 1.52
CA VAL A 257 25.73 1.25 0.30
C VAL A 257 24.96 1.92 -0.83
N SER A 258 25.68 2.50 -1.80
CA SER A 258 25.04 3.19 -2.93
C SER A 258 24.32 2.22 -3.86
N VAL A 259 23.16 2.63 -4.39
CA VAL A 259 22.49 1.91 -5.48
C VAL A 259 23.19 2.11 -6.84
N ALA A 260 24.05 3.14 -6.97
CA ALA A 260 24.64 3.52 -8.25
C ALA A 260 25.43 2.37 -8.89
N GLY A 261 25.09 2.04 -10.14
CA GLY A 261 25.75 0.96 -10.89
C GLY A 261 25.29 -0.45 -10.50
N THR A 262 24.21 -0.59 -9.73
CA THR A 262 23.61 -1.88 -9.36
C THR A 262 22.22 -2.05 -9.99
N ALA A 263 21.68 -3.27 -9.95
CA ALA A 263 20.30 -3.56 -10.35
C ALA A 263 19.25 -2.77 -9.54
N LEU A 264 19.64 -2.27 -8.36
CA LEU A 264 18.80 -1.58 -7.38
C LEU A 264 18.68 -0.07 -7.67
N ASP A 265 19.32 0.44 -8.73
CA ASP A 265 19.29 1.86 -9.11
C ASP A 265 17.97 2.27 -9.78
N PHE A 266 16.98 2.59 -8.95
CA PHE A 266 15.68 3.14 -9.34
C PHE A 266 15.57 4.66 -9.09
N ARG A 267 16.69 5.38 -8.97
CA ARG A 267 16.66 6.85 -8.81
C ARG A 267 15.98 7.53 -10.00
N THR A 268 16.13 6.94 -11.18
CA THR A 268 15.33 7.23 -12.37
C THR A 268 14.32 6.11 -12.62
N PRO A 269 13.20 6.39 -13.31
CA PRO A 269 12.19 5.36 -13.54
C PRO A 269 12.71 4.21 -14.42
N HIS A 270 12.52 2.97 -13.97
CA HIS A 270 12.89 1.74 -14.69
C HIS A 270 11.81 0.67 -14.57
N ARG A 271 11.60 -0.09 -15.65
CA ARG A 271 10.71 -1.25 -15.61
C ARG A 271 11.23 -2.23 -14.56
N ILE A 272 10.34 -2.76 -13.74
CA ILE A 272 10.72 -3.69 -12.67
C ILE A 272 11.46 -4.89 -13.26
N GLY A 273 10.96 -5.44 -14.38
CA GLY A 273 11.57 -6.58 -15.07
C GLY A 273 12.90 -6.30 -15.77
N GLU A 274 13.33 -5.03 -15.93
CA GLU A 274 14.57 -4.68 -16.66
C GLU A 274 15.81 -5.35 -16.05
N ARG A 275 15.86 -5.43 -14.71
CA ARG A 275 17.04 -5.89 -13.95
C ARG A 275 16.72 -6.93 -12.88
N LEU A 276 15.48 -7.43 -12.87
CA LEU A 276 15.00 -8.39 -11.87
C LEU A 276 15.81 -9.71 -11.87
N ARG A 277 16.47 -10.02 -13.00
CA ARG A 277 17.25 -11.25 -13.21
C ARG A 277 18.77 -11.00 -13.27
N ASP A 278 19.23 -9.88 -12.71
CA ASP A 278 20.67 -9.58 -12.64
C ASP A 278 21.42 -10.64 -11.81
N PRO A 279 22.66 -11.02 -12.18
CA PRO A 279 23.44 -12.03 -11.46
C PRO A 279 24.09 -11.53 -10.16
N ASP A 280 23.89 -10.26 -9.76
CA ASP A 280 24.36 -9.77 -8.46
C ASP A 280 23.78 -10.62 -7.31
N PRO A 281 24.60 -11.03 -6.31
CA PRO A 281 24.12 -11.77 -5.15
C PRO A 281 22.91 -11.13 -4.45
N GLN A 282 22.83 -9.79 -4.41
CA GLN A 282 21.68 -9.09 -3.84
C GLN A 282 20.36 -9.43 -4.53
N MET A 283 20.38 -9.77 -5.83
CA MET A 283 19.22 -10.20 -6.59
C MET A 283 19.00 -11.72 -6.51
N MET A 284 20.11 -12.47 -6.46
CA MET A 284 20.06 -13.93 -6.39
C MET A 284 19.55 -14.46 -5.05
N TYR A 285 19.91 -13.85 -3.91
CA TYR A 285 19.48 -14.34 -2.59
C TYR A 285 17.96 -14.38 -2.41
N PRO A 286 17.19 -13.32 -2.74
CA PRO A 286 15.74 -13.33 -2.59
C PRO A 286 14.98 -13.74 -3.86
N HIS A 287 15.67 -14.03 -4.96
CA HIS A 287 15.08 -14.28 -6.28
C HIS A 287 14.27 -13.10 -6.84
N GLY A 288 14.78 -11.88 -6.72
CA GLY A 288 14.10 -10.65 -7.15
C GLY A 288 14.52 -9.46 -6.30
N TYR A 289 13.64 -8.47 -6.16
CA TYR A 289 13.85 -7.42 -5.16
C TYR A 289 13.25 -7.88 -3.82
N ASP A 290 14.02 -7.71 -2.74
CA ASP A 290 13.61 -7.88 -1.34
C ASP A 290 14.58 -7.10 -0.43
N GLN A 291 14.86 -5.85 -0.79
CA GLN A 291 15.80 -5.00 -0.06
C GLN A 291 15.08 -3.78 0.53
N ASN A 292 15.70 -3.20 1.56
CA ASN A 292 15.30 -1.94 2.14
C ASN A 292 16.14 -0.80 1.55
N TRP A 293 15.50 0.09 0.79
CA TRP A 293 16.08 1.34 0.30
C TRP A 293 15.99 2.40 1.39
N ILE A 294 17.01 3.26 1.44
CA ILE A 294 17.05 4.40 2.36
C ILE A 294 16.40 5.60 1.71
N VAL A 295 15.23 5.99 2.20
CA VAL A 295 14.44 7.11 1.65
C VAL A 295 15.23 8.41 1.80
N ASN A 296 15.41 9.13 0.70
CA ASN A 296 16.04 10.45 0.71
C ASN A 296 15.09 11.45 1.38
N GLY A 297 15.46 11.90 2.57
CA GLY A 297 14.71 12.90 3.31
C GLY A 297 15.27 13.07 4.71
N GLN A 298 14.78 14.08 5.42
CA GLN A 298 15.04 14.19 6.85
C GLN A 298 13.95 13.44 7.61
N LEU A 299 14.35 12.65 8.60
CA LEU A 299 13.42 12.05 9.57
C LEU A 299 12.62 13.17 10.24
N SER A 300 11.31 13.20 9.96
CA SER A 300 10.40 14.23 10.44
C SER A 300 8.97 13.70 10.42
N ARG A 301 8.02 14.49 10.96
CA ARG A 301 6.59 14.16 10.91
C ARG A 301 5.91 14.56 9.59
N VAL A 302 6.67 15.03 8.61
CA VAL A 302 6.13 15.42 7.30
C VAL A 302 6.49 14.32 6.30
N PRO A 303 5.49 13.63 5.71
CA PRO A 303 5.76 12.60 4.71
C PRO A 303 6.54 13.16 3.51
N VAL A 304 7.60 12.45 3.12
CA VAL A 304 8.40 12.73 1.92
C VAL A 304 8.16 11.64 0.87
N PRO A 305 8.38 11.91 -0.43
CA PRO A 305 8.29 10.87 -1.45
C PRO A 305 9.24 9.71 -1.18
N ALA A 306 8.74 8.47 -1.21
CA ALA A 306 9.52 7.24 -1.08
C ALA A 306 9.62 6.52 -2.41
N ALA A 307 8.50 6.36 -3.12
CA ALA A 307 8.47 5.70 -4.42
C ALA A 307 7.32 6.20 -5.29
N ARG A 308 7.44 5.95 -6.60
CA ARG A 308 6.39 6.06 -7.59
C ARG A 308 6.34 4.76 -8.39
N LEU A 309 5.18 4.14 -8.47
CA LEU A 309 4.89 3.00 -9.31
C LEU A 309 3.89 3.43 -10.39
N TRP A 310 4.08 2.99 -11.63
CA TRP A 310 3.10 3.24 -12.69
C TRP A 310 2.99 2.04 -13.63
N ASP A 311 1.76 1.74 -14.03
CA ASP A 311 1.48 0.78 -15.10
C ASP A 311 1.22 1.54 -16.41
N PRO A 312 2.08 1.41 -17.43
CA PRO A 312 1.89 2.06 -18.72
C PRO A 312 0.58 1.67 -19.43
N ALA A 313 0.06 0.46 -19.19
CA ALA A 313 -1.09 -0.06 -19.92
C ALA A 313 -2.41 0.56 -19.45
N SER A 314 -2.67 0.57 -18.14
CA SER A 314 -3.84 1.24 -17.55
C SER A 314 -3.64 2.76 -17.44
N GLY A 315 -2.40 3.20 -17.29
CA GLY A 315 -2.06 4.58 -16.95
C GLY A 315 -2.25 4.91 -15.47
N ARG A 316 -2.56 3.94 -14.60
CA ARG A 316 -2.62 4.15 -13.15
C ARG A 316 -1.23 4.46 -12.59
N VAL A 317 -1.20 5.35 -11.62
CA VAL A 317 0.00 5.76 -10.88
C VAL A 317 -0.26 5.61 -9.40
N LEU A 318 0.72 5.11 -8.65
CA LEU A 318 0.77 5.11 -7.21
C LEU A 318 2.00 5.89 -6.75
N ASP A 319 1.78 7.02 -6.09
CA ASP A 319 2.81 7.76 -5.34
C ASP A 319 2.77 7.32 -3.87
N VAL A 320 3.92 6.86 -3.37
CA VAL A 320 4.11 6.48 -1.97
C VAL A 320 4.90 7.58 -1.27
N LEU A 321 4.34 8.14 -0.19
CA LEU A 321 5.02 9.09 0.69
C LEU A 321 5.05 8.56 2.12
N THR A 322 6.08 8.91 2.88
CA THR A 322 6.23 8.40 4.25
C THR A 322 7.05 9.29 5.16
N THR A 323 6.85 9.17 6.46
CA THR A 323 7.73 9.68 7.51
C THR A 323 8.85 8.71 7.88
N GLN A 324 8.71 7.44 7.48
CA GLN A 324 9.67 6.36 7.75
C GLN A 324 11.00 6.57 7.01
N PRO A 325 12.14 6.10 7.57
CA PRO A 325 13.44 6.27 6.93
C PRO A 325 13.71 5.27 5.79
N GLY A 326 12.96 4.17 5.72
CA GLY A 326 13.21 3.05 4.82
C GLY A 326 11.98 2.63 4.02
N LEU A 327 12.24 1.95 2.90
CA LEU A 327 11.23 1.33 2.04
C LEU A 327 11.70 -0.07 1.65
N GLN A 328 11.01 -1.10 2.13
CA GLN A 328 11.16 -2.46 1.59
C GLN A 328 10.48 -2.51 0.22
N VAL A 329 11.20 -2.98 -0.79
CA VAL A 329 10.64 -3.29 -2.10
C VAL A 329 10.73 -4.80 -2.29
N TYR A 330 9.58 -5.46 -2.33
CA TYR A 330 9.48 -6.92 -2.44
C TYR A 330 8.60 -7.32 -3.62
N THR A 331 9.16 -8.02 -4.61
CA THR A 331 8.47 -8.43 -5.84
C THR A 331 7.77 -9.78 -5.76
N SER A 332 7.15 -10.05 -4.61
CA SER A 332 6.33 -11.24 -4.37
C SER A 332 7.04 -12.56 -4.68
N ASN A 333 8.34 -12.65 -4.36
CA ASN A 333 9.24 -13.70 -4.82
C ASN A 333 8.85 -15.12 -4.37
N ALA A 334 8.09 -15.24 -3.28
CA ALA A 334 7.64 -16.52 -2.71
C ALA A 334 6.32 -17.04 -3.28
N LEU A 335 5.61 -16.28 -4.11
CA LEU A 335 4.35 -16.74 -4.70
C LEU A 335 4.61 -17.81 -5.77
N ASP A 336 3.93 -18.94 -5.66
CA ASP A 336 4.22 -20.14 -6.47
C ASP A 336 3.01 -20.65 -7.30
N GLY A 337 1.88 -19.94 -7.24
CA GLY A 337 0.62 -20.36 -7.88
C GLY A 337 -0.32 -21.15 -6.99
N SER A 338 0.00 -21.35 -5.71
CA SER A 338 -0.85 -22.08 -4.76
C SER A 338 -2.06 -21.29 -4.23
N TYR A 339 -2.10 -19.98 -4.47
CA TYR A 339 -3.13 -19.07 -3.94
C TYR A 339 -3.91 -18.42 -5.07
N VAL A 340 -5.23 -18.30 -4.89
CA VAL A 340 -6.16 -17.74 -5.88
C VAL A 340 -6.78 -16.47 -5.34
N GLY A 341 -6.69 -15.40 -6.14
CA GLY A 341 -7.25 -14.09 -5.85
C GLY A 341 -8.77 -14.00 -6.00
N PRO A 342 -9.38 -12.89 -5.56
CA PRO A 342 -10.79 -12.58 -5.79
C PRO A 342 -11.25 -12.67 -7.25
N SER A 343 -10.36 -12.39 -8.20
CA SER A 343 -10.59 -12.48 -9.65
C SER A 343 -10.65 -13.91 -10.18
N GLY A 344 -10.29 -14.91 -9.37
CA GLY A 344 -10.18 -16.32 -9.78
C GLY A 344 -8.85 -16.66 -10.46
N HIS A 345 -7.88 -15.73 -10.47
CA HIS A 345 -6.55 -15.95 -11.01
C HIS A 345 -5.58 -16.41 -9.90
N ALA A 346 -4.69 -17.34 -10.23
CA ALA A 346 -3.65 -17.81 -9.31
C ALA A 346 -2.46 -16.85 -9.30
N TYR A 347 -1.97 -16.49 -8.12
CA TYR A 347 -0.82 -15.59 -7.97
C TYR A 347 0.51 -16.32 -7.97
N ARG A 348 1.46 -15.80 -8.74
CA ARG A 348 2.82 -16.32 -8.93
C ARG A 348 3.86 -15.24 -8.63
N GLN A 349 5.13 -15.67 -8.64
CA GLN A 349 6.28 -14.80 -8.51
C GLN A 349 6.15 -13.61 -9.45
N THR A 350 6.43 -12.39 -8.97
CA THR A 350 6.35 -11.15 -9.74
C THR A 350 4.95 -10.72 -10.18
N ASP A 351 3.87 -11.29 -9.64
CA ASP A 351 2.51 -10.80 -9.92
C ASP A 351 2.16 -9.55 -9.11
N ALA A 352 2.97 -9.14 -8.13
CA ALA A 352 2.81 -7.89 -7.41
C ALA A 352 4.11 -7.37 -6.77
N VAL A 353 4.09 -6.12 -6.32
CA VAL A 353 5.16 -5.50 -5.51
C VAL A 353 4.60 -4.95 -4.21
N ALA A 354 5.23 -5.31 -3.08
CA ALA A 354 5.00 -4.65 -1.81
C ALA A 354 5.99 -3.48 -1.65
N LEU A 355 5.49 -2.35 -1.15
CA LEU A 355 6.22 -1.10 -0.92
C LEU A 355 6.08 -0.70 0.55
N GLU A 356 6.73 -1.46 1.43
CA GLU A 356 6.54 -1.34 2.87
C GLU A 356 7.42 -0.23 3.44
N THR A 357 6.81 0.86 3.91
CA THR A 357 7.58 1.95 4.52
C THR A 357 7.83 1.63 6.00
N GLN A 358 9.09 1.65 6.41
CA GLN A 358 9.51 1.11 7.71
C GLN A 358 10.85 1.67 8.17
N HIS A 359 11.19 1.43 9.43
CA HIS A 359 12.59 1.46 9.86
C HIS A 359 13.36 0.26 9.29
N TYR A 360 14.70 0.34 9.30
CA TYR A 360 15.52 -0.65 8.63
C TYR A 360 15.39 -2.02 9.32
N PRO A 361 15.40 -3.11 8.55
CA PRO A 361 15.46 -4.46 9.09
C PRO A 361 16.60 -4.62 10.10
N ASP A 362 16.40 -5.49 11.09
CA ASP A 362 17.39 -5.84 12.12
C ASP A 362 18.04 -4.66 12.88
N SER A 363 17.39 -3.48 12.90
CA SER A 363 17.88 -2.29 13.61
C SER A 363 18.33 -2.52 15.06
N PRO A 364 17.72 -3.43 15.87
CA PRO A 364 18.23 -3.74 17.22
C PRO A 364 19.68 -4.24 17.29
N HIS A 365 20.23 -4.80 16.20
CA HIS A 365 21.62 -5.27 16.13
C HIS A 365 22.58 -4.30 15.44
N HIS A 366 22.05 -3.21 14.87
CA HIS A 366 22.83 -2.26 14.06
C HIS A 366 22.72 -0.85 14.64
N PRO A 367 23.59 -0.46 15.59
CA PRO A 367 23.51 0.85 16.26
C PRO A 367 23.70 2.05 15.31
N GLY A 368 24.19 1.83 14.09
CA GLY A 368 24.26 2.85 13.04
C GLY A 368 22.96 3.06 12.28
N PHE A 369 21.94 2.21 12.48
CA PHE A 369 20.61 2.35 11.87
C PHE A 369 19.70 3.22 12.77
N PRO A 370 18.64 3.83 12.21
CA PRO A 370 17.64 4.54 12.98
C PRO A 370 17.06 3.64 14.08
N SER A 371 17.07 4.14 15.32
CA SER A 371 16.59 3.38 16.48
C SER A 371 15.10 3.11 16.40
N ILE A 372 14.71 1.87 16.66
CA ILE A 372 13.30 1.46 16.81
C ILE A 372 12.86 1.31 18.28
N ILE A 373 13.67 1.78 19.23
CA ILE A 373 13.34 1.71 20.66
C ILE A 373 12.26 2.75 21.00
N LEU A 374 11.18 2.30 21.62
CA LEU A 374 10.13 3.14 22.20
C LEU A 374 10.15 3.02 23.73
N ARG A 375 10.16 4.15 24.43
CA ARG A 375 10.16 4.22 25.91
C ARG A 375 8.86 4.85 26.45
N PRO A 376 8.49 4.59 27.72
CA PRO A 376 7.37 5.26 28.35
C PRO A 376 7.49 6.78 28.29
N GLY A 377 6.38 7.46 28.01
CA GLY A 377 6.33 8.91 27.79
C GLY A 377 6.69 9.35 26.36
N GLN A 378 7.16 8.44 25.50
CA GLN A 378 7.32 8.68 24.07
C GLN A 378 6.09 8.19 23.28
N THR A 379 5.99 8.66 22.05
CA THR A 379 4.95 8.24 21.10
C THR A 379 5.62 7.86 19.80
N TYR A 380 5.37 6.63 19.34
CA TYR A 380 5.59 6.23 17.95
C TYR A 380 4.52 6.91 17.10
N ASP A 381 4.93 7.61 16.03
CA ASP A 381 4.05 8.44 15.22
C ASP A 381 4.57 8.45 13.78
N GLU A 382 4.03 7.55 12.96
CA GLU A 382 4.50 7.33 11.59
C GLU A 382 3.31 7.33 10.63
N THR A 383 3.51 7.87 9.43
CA THR A 383 2.48 7.98 8.39
C THR A 383 2.98 7.45 7.06
N THR A 384 2.17 6.64 6.39
CA THR A 384 2.30 6.29 4.96
C THR A 384 1.14 6.89 4.18
N LEU A 385 1.40 7.47 3.01
CA LEU A 385 0.38 7.93 2.08
C LEU A 385 0.49 7.16 0.77
N TYR A 386 -0.62 6.61 0.32
CA TYR A 386 -0.81 6.05 -1.02
C TYR A 386 -1.67 7.00 -1.82
N ARG A 387 -1.08 7.73 -2.77
CA ARG A 387 -1.80 8.63 -3.68
C ARG A 387 -1.98 7.95 -5.02
N VAL A 388 -3.23 7.71 -5.39
CA VAL A 388 -3.56 7.05 -6.65
C VAL A 388 -4.00 8.09 -7.67
N GLY A 389 -3.39 8.04 -8.84
CA GLY A 389 -3.68 8.95 -9.95
C GLY A 389 -3.70 8.24 -11.29
N VAL A 390 -3.89 9.04 -12.34
CA VAL A 390 -3.77 8.59 -13.72
C VAL A 390 -2.76 9.48 -14.44
N GLN A 391 -1.78 8.88 -15.12
CA GLN A 391 -0.92 9.60 -16.04
C GLN A 391 -1.62 9.63 -17.40
N PRO A 392 -1.74 10.80 -18.05
CA PRO A 392 -2.23 10.87 -19.42
C PRO A 392 -1.34 9.98 -20.29
N ALA A 393 -1.94 9.11 -21.11
CA ALA A 393 -1.20 8.31 -22.08
C ALA A 393 -0.28 9.24 -22.87
N PRO A 394 1.02 8.92 -23.04
CA PRO A 394 1.88 9.73 -23.88
C PRO A 394 1.26 9.79 -25.27
N HIS A 395 0.82 10.98 -25.69
CA HIS A 395 0.36 11.19 -27.05
C HIS A 395 1.45 10.67 -28.00
N PRO A 396 1.14 9.77 -28.95
CA PRO A 396 2.10 9.44 -29.99
C PRO A 396 2.46 10.78 -30.65
N ARG A 397 3.75 11.15 -30.60
CA ARG A 397 4.21 12.30 -31.36
C ARG A 397 3.88 12.03 -32.84
N PRO A 398 3.29 13.00 -33.54
CA PRO A 398 2.83 12.81 -34.92
C PRO A 398 3.95 12.42 -35.88
#